data_AF-A0A973HRI8-F1
#
_entry.id   AF-A0A973HRI8-F1
#
_cell.length_a   1.000
_cell.length_b   1.000
_cell.length_c   1.000
_cell.angle_alpha   90.00
_cell.angle_beta   90.00
_cell.angle_gamma   90.00
#
_symmetry.space_group_name_H-M   'P 1'
#
loop_
_entity.id
_entity.type
_entity.pdbx_description
1 polymer ?
#
loop_
_entity_poly.entity_id
_entity_poly.type
_entity_poly.pdbx_seq_one_letter_code
_entity_poly.pdbx_strand_id
1 'polypeptide(L)'
;MTLGLMVAVGFYLAIGGLDSNPLGGLLPGFGLQGGLIEDTSFYAKRDRVSPLSDVDLRRLREQRNLVDELARRHVGTPLSAGHSIEDLRVLQELLDQQILKPDQTYELQALGVALGDVLAEQYGLEWVVVDDDVGRSRALRYGEGEDLVFPVTMISKRVEAKVRFRVLDLYEKSGQNVDEFSRRAGGGRRIPL
;
A
#
# COMPACT_ATOMS: atom_id res chain seq x y z
N MET A 1 -31.09 -36.33 15.40
CA MET A 1 -30.90 -35.09 16.19
C MET A 1 -29.42 -34.87 16.35
N THR A 2 -28.98 -33.64 16.05
CA THR A 2 -27.65 -33.24 15.61
C THR A 2 -26.62 -33.23 16.74
N LEU A 3 -25.48 -33.88 16.55
CA LEU A 3 -24.34 -33.83 17.46
C LEU A 3 -23.36 -32.75 16.95
N GLY A 4 -23.33 -31.61 17.64
CA GLY A 4 -22.40 -30.51 17.35
C GLY A 4 -21.08 -30.71 18.08
N LEU A 5 -19.99 -30.85 17.32
CA LEU A 5 -18.62 -30.81 17.84
C LEU A 5 -18.04 -29.42 17.55
N MET A 6 -17.93 -28.61 18.59
CA MET A 6 -17.31 -27.29 18.57
C MET A 6 -15.82 -27.47 18.92
N VAL A 7 -14.93 -27.31 17.95
CA VAL A 7 -13.48 -27.29 18.20
C VAL A 7 -13.08 -25.85 18.51
N ALA A 8 -12.61 -25.65 19.75
CA ALA A 8 -12.04 -24.41 20.25
C ALA A 8 -10.72 -24.10 19.52
N VAL A 9 -10.64 -22.90 18.92
CA VAL A 9 -9.38 -22.33 18.43
C VAL A 9 -8.79 -21.49 19.56
N GLY A 10 -7.66 -21.94 20.09
CA GLY A 10 -6.87 -21.21 21.07
C GLY A 10 -6.29 -19.94 20.47
N PHE A 11 -6.72 -18.80 21.01
CA PHE A 11 -6.07 -17.50 20.86
C PHE A 11 -4.71 -17.53 21.58
N TYR A 12 -3.63 -17.17 20.90
CA TYR A 12 -2.37 -16.79 21.55
C TYR A 12 -2.22 -15.27 21.52
N LEU A 13 -2.44 -14.70 22.70
CA LEU A 13 -1.95 -13.45 23.28
C LEU A 13 -1.39 -12.36 22.34
N ALA A 14 -2.23 -11.34 22.19
CA ALA A 14 -1.81 -9.94 22.22
C ALA A 14 -1.25 -9.58 23.61
N ILE A 15 -0.19 -8.76 23.62
CA ILE A 15 0.22 -7.89 24.72
C ILE A 15 -0.15 -6.48 24.17
N GLY A 16 -1.11 -5.71 24.69
CA GLY A 16 -1.40 -5.38 26.09
C GLY A 16 -0.45 -4.26 26.52
N GLY A 17 -0.83 -3.01 26.78
CA GLY A 17 -2.15 -2.40 26.96
C GLY A 17 -2.07 -0.90 26.71
N LEU A 18 -3.01 -0.04 27.11
CA LEU A 18 -4.23 -0.19 27.90
C LEU A 18 -5.08 1.04 27.57
N ASP A 19 -6.39 0.84 27.47
CA ASP A 19 -7.42 1.85 27.27
C ASP A 19 -7.43 2.96 28.34
N SER A 20 -7.74 4.20 27.93
CA SER A 20 -8.86 5.00 28.50
C SER A 20 -9.00 6.37 27.80
N ASN A 21 -10.12 6.56 27.10
CA ASN A 21 -10.75 7.86 26.79
C ASN A 21 -11.41 8.43 28.08
N PRO A 22 -11.98 9.67 28.21
CA PRO A 22 -12.05 10.84 27.31
C PRO A 22 -11.84 12.23 27.99
N LEU A 23 -11.82 13.29 27.16
CA LEU A 23 -12.14 14.72 27.43
C LEU A 23 -12.15 15.26 28.88
N GLY A 24 -11.36 16.33 29.11
CA GLY A 24 -11.82 17.52 29.84
C GLY A 24 -11.26 17.75 31.26
N GLY A 25 -10.40 18.77 31.36
CA GLY A 25 -10.32 19.68 32.51
C GLY A 25 -9.51 19.23 33.73
N LEU A 26 -8.38 19.92 34.01
CA LEU A 26 -8.19 20.83 35.16
C LEU A 26 -6.69 21.21 35.24
N LEU A 27 -6.35 22.49 35.06
CA LEU A 27 -5.16 23.06 35.71
C LEU A 27 -5.54 23.32 37.19
N PRO A 28 -4.65 23.12 38.18
CA PRO A 28 -3.71 24.20 38.49
C PRO A 28 -2.34 23.77 39.07
N GLY A 29 -1.33 24.61 38.82
CA GLY A 29 -0.48 25.10 39.92
C GLY A 29 0.93 24.55 40.03
N PHE A 30 1.89 25.49 39.92
CA PHE A 30 3.26 25.48 40.47
C PHE A 30 4.23 24.46 39.86
N GLY A 31 5.46 24.83 39.48
CA GLY A 31 6.22 26.05 39.65
C GLY A 31 7.55 25.91 38.90
N LEU A 32 8.13 27.07 38.62
CA LEU A 32 9.37 27.32 37.91
C LEU A 32 10.54 26.46 38.42
N GLN A 33 11.36 25.90 37.53
CA GLN A 33 12.78 26.29 37.40
C GLN A 33 13.39 25.63 36.14
N GLY A 34 14.09 26.43 35.36
CA GLY A 34 14.63 26.05 34.06
C GLY A 34 15.66 24.93 34.08
N GLY A 35 15.62 24.15 33.00
CA GLY A 35 16.67 23.28 32.52
C GLY A 35 16.35 22.97 31.07
N LEU A 36 17.24 23.37 30.16
CA LEU A 36 17.15 23.02 28.75
C LEU A 36 17.00 21.50 28.62
N ILE A 37 15.84 21.06 28.15
CA ILE A 37 15.77 19.88 27.32
C ILE A 37 15.22 20.39 25.99
N GLU A 38 16.13 20.84 25.13
CA GLU A 38 15.88 20.76 23.70
C GLU A 38 15.65 19.28 23.43
N ASP A 39 14.39 18.86 23.35
CA ASP A 39 14.03 17.53 22.88
C ASP A 39 14.35 17.47 21.39
N THR A 40 15.64 17.32 21.10
CA THR A 40 16.24 17.18 19.77
C THR A 40 16.12 15.74 19.27
N SER A 41 15.26 14.93 19.89
CA SER A 41 15.04 13.54 19.50
C SER A 41 13.77 13.33 18.65
N PHE A 42 13.19 14.39 18.08
CA PHE A 42 12.21 14.25 17.01
C PHE A 42 12.93 13.88 15.71
N TYR A 43 13.21 12.58 15.57
CA TYR A 43 13.71 11.84 14.40
C TYR A 43 13.47 12.55 13.04
N ALA A 44 14.40 13.39 12.62
CA ALA A 44 14.45 13.93 11.26
C ALA A 44 15.37 13.05 10.39
N LYS A 45 15.10 11.75 10.33
CA LYS A 45 15.65 10.92 9.25
C LYS A 45 14.64 10.99 8.11
N ARG A 46 14.89 11.88 7.15
CA ARG A 46 14.10 11.97 5.91
C ARG A 46 14.05 10.60 5.25
N ASP A 47 12.86 10.15 4.85
CA ASP A 47 12.69 8.93 4.07
C ASP A 47 13.68 8.93 2.92
N ARG A 48 14.51 7.89 2.82
CA ARG A 48 15.51 7.84 1.75
C ARG A 48 14.84 7.28 0.51
N VAL A 49 14.44 8.18 -0.39
CA VAL A 49 14.00 7.82 -1.73
C VAL A 49 15.22 7.57 -2.61
N SER A 50 15.29 6.39 -3.22
CA SER A 50 16.38 6.03 -4.14
C SER A 50 15.85 5.30 -5.38
N PRO A 51 16.61 5.30 -6.50
CA PRO A 51 16.29 4.46 -7.63
C PRO A 51 16.17 2.98 -7.25
N LEU A 52 15.45 2.20 -8.06
CA LEU A 52 15.42 0.75 -7.94
C LEU A 52 16.84 0.18 -8.15
N SER A 53 17.28 -0.68 -7.24
CA SER A 53 18.48 -1.51 -7.44
C SER A 53 18.15 -2.74 -8.30
N ASP A 54 19.17 -3.47 -8.75
CA ASP A 54 18.99 -4.71 -9.51
C ASP A 54 18.18 -5.76 -8.74
N VAL A 55 18.30 -5.80 -7.42
CA VAL A 55 17.52 -6.70 -6.56
C VAL A 55 16.04 -6.34 -6.62
N ASP A 56 15.72 -5.04 -6.58
CA ASP A 56 14.33 -4.58 -6.62
C ASP A 56 13.71 -4.83 -7.98
N LEU A 57 14.46 -4.58 -9.05
CA LEU A 57 14.05 -4.86 -10.42
C LEU A 57 13.75 -6.34 -10.63
N ARG A 58 14.61 -7.24 -10.13
CA ARG A 58 14.35 -8.69 -10.17
C ARG A 58 13.08 -9.06 -9.40
N ARG A 59 12.92 -8.55 -8.18
CA ARG A 59 11.73 -8.83 -7.36
C ARG A 59 10.45 -8.31 -7.99
N LEU A 60 10.45 -7.10 -8.57
CA LEU A 60 9.29 -6.59 -9.31
C LEU A 60 8.98 -7.46 -10.53
N ARG A 61 9.99 -7.92 -11.26
CA ARG A 61 9.82 -8.84 -12.40
C ARG A 61 9.22 -10.17 -11.98
N GLU A 62 9.70 -10.76 -10.89
CA GLU A 62 9.15 -12.02 -10.34
C GLU A 62 7.69 -11.85 -9.94
N GLN A 63 7.35 -10.75 -9.28
CA GLN A 63 5.97 -10.44 -8.91
C GLN A 63 5.08 -10.27 -10.15
N ARG A 64 5.55 -9.55 -11.19
CA ARG A 64 4.81 -9.41 -12.47
C ARG A 64 4.55 -10.75 -13.15
N ASN A 65 5.59 -11.59 -13.24
CA ASN A 65 5.48 -12.92 -13.85
C ASN A 65 4.48 -13.81 -13.10
N LEU A 66 4.48 -13.74 -11.77
CA LEU A 66 3.52 -14.47 -10.94
C LEU A 66 2.08 -14.04 -11.26
N VAL A 67 1.81 -12.73 -11.34
CA VAL A 67 0.45 -12.27 -11.64
C VAL A 67 0.02 -12.65 -13.07
N ASP A 68 0.92 -12.54 -14.05
CA ASP A 68 0.62 -12.99 -15.42
C ASP A 68 0.30 -14.49 -15.49
N GLU A 69 1.02 -15.32 -14.74
CA GLU A 69 0.74 -16.76 -14.64
C GLU A 69 -0.65 -17.01 -14.02
N LEU A 70 -0.97 -16.32 -12.91
CA LEU A 70 -2.28 -16.42 -12.26
C LEU A 70 -3.40 -16.00 -13.22
N ALA A 71 -3.21 -14.87 -13.92
CA ALA A 71 -4.16 -14.33 -14.89
C ALA A 71 -4.45 -15.34 -16.02
N ARG A 72 -3.40 -15.91 -16.62
CA ARG A 72 -3.53 -16.95 -17.66
C ARG A 72 -4.28 -18.19 -17.15
N ARG A 73 -3.94 -18.66 -15.95
CA ARG A 73 -4.48 -19.91 -15.40
C ARG A 73 -5.94 -19.77 -14.98
N HIS A 74 -6.31 -18.65 -14.38
CA HIS A 74 -7.59 -18.50 -13.67
C HIS A 74 -8.59 -17.59 -14.38
N VAL A 75 -8.11 -16.60 -15.14
CA VAL A 75 -8.97 -15.69 -15.91
C VAL A 75 -8.98 -16.05 -17.40
N GLY A 76 -7.95 -16.74 -17.89
CA GLY A 76 -7.78 -17.05 -19.32
C GLY A 76 -7.36 -15.84 -20.16
N THR A 77 -7.03 -14.72 -19.51
CA THR A 77 -6.55 -13.49 -20.15
C THR A 77 -5.19 -13.14 -19.53
N PRO A 78 -4.11 -12.99 -20.32
CA PRO A 78 -2.83 -12.55 -19.79
C PRO A 78 -2.88 -11.08 -19.37
N LEU A 79 -1.92 -10.65 -18.55
CA LEU A 79 -1.75 -9.21 -18.29
C LEU A 79 -1.11 -8.53 -19.50
N SER A 80 -1.49 -7.27 -19.71
CA SER A 80 -0.89 -6.39 -20.71
C SER A 80 0.38 -5.71 -20.16
N ALA A 81 1.08 -6.38 -19.23
CA ALA A 81 2.23 -5.88 -18.48
C ALA A 81 2.00 -4.52 -17.79
N GLY A 82 0.76 -4.22 -17.38
CA GLY A 82 0.40 -2.96 -16.73
C GLY A 82 0.19 -1.80 -17.70
N HIS A 83 0.20 -2.02 -19.02
CA HIS A 83 0.01 -0.96 -19.99
C HIS A 83 -1.47 -0.62 -20.28
N SER A 84 -2.42 -1.33 -19.66
CA SER A 84 -3.84 -1.25 -20.00
C SER A 84 -4.73 -1.19 -18.76
N ILE A 85 -5.77 -0.35 -18.79
CA ILE A 85 -6.80 -0.28 -17.73
C ILE A 85 -7.55 -1.62 -17.61
N GLU A 86 -7.61 -2.41 -18.69
CA GLU A 86 -8.14 -3.76 -18.73
C GLU A 86 -7.47 -4.71 -17.73
N ASP A 87 -6.20 -4.47 -17.39
CA ASP A 87 -5.50 -5.26 -16.39
C ASP A 87 -6.18 -5.12 -15.00
N LEU A 88 -6.80 -3.97 -14.70
CA LEU A 88 -7.57 -3.80 -13.45
C LEU A 88 -8.75 -4.78 -13.35
N ARG A 89 -9.41 -5.08 -14.48
CA ARG A 89 -10.50 -6.07 -14.54
C ARG A 89 -9.95 -7.47 -14.28
N VAL A 90 -8.80 -7.80 -14.83
CA VAL A 90 -8.13 -9.09 -14.60
C VAL A 90 -7.75 -9.24 -13.12
N LEU A 91 -7.20 -8.20 -12.50
CA LEU A 91 -6.87 -8.19 -11.07
C LEU A 91 -8.12 -8.34 -10.20
N GLN A 92 -9.23 -7.69 -10.55
CA GLN A 92 -10.50 -7.84 -9.84
C GLN A 92 -11.01 -9.28 -9.91
N GLU A 93 -11.00 -9.89 -11.10
CA GLU A 93 -11.44 -11.26 -11.30
C GLU A 93 -10.61 -12.26 -10.48
N LEU A 94 -9.28 -12.08 -10.43
CA LEU A 94 -8.40 -12.92 -9.59
C LEU A 94 -8.77 -12.85 -8.10
N LEU A 95 -9.16 -11.66 -7.61
CA LEU A 95 -9.61 -11.47 -6.23
C LEU A 95 -11.01 -12.07 -5.99
N ASP A 96 -11.92 -11.90 -6.95
CA ASP A 96 -13.30 -12.38 -6.86
C ASP A 96 -13.39 -13.91 -6.88
N GLN A 97 -12.47 -14.59 -7.57
CA GLN A 97 -12.35 -16.05 -7.53
C GLN A 97 -11.82 -16.59 -6.19
N GLN A 98 -11.33 -15.73 -5.29
CA GLN A 98 -10.85 -16.08 -3.95
C GLN A 98 -9.77 -17.19 -3.94
N ILE A 99 -8.95 -17.27 -4.99
CA ILE A 99 -7.86 -18.25 -5.09
C ILE A 99 -6.68 -17.92 -4.17
N LEU A 100 -6.55 -16.65 -3.77
CA LEU A 100 -5.53 -16.16 -2.84
C LEU A 100 -6.13 -15.98 -1.45
N LYS A 101 -5.49 -16.59 -0.45
CA LYS A 101 -5.86 -16.46 0.96
C LYS A 101 -5.29 -15.19 1.58
N PRO A 102 -5.89 -14.68 2.69
CA PRO A 102 -5.40 -13.47 3.35
C PRO A 102 -3.95 -13.53 3.88
N ASP A 103 -3.43 -14.72 4.14
CA ASP A 103 -2.05 -14.96 4.60
C ASP A 103 -1.03 -15.08 3.46
N GLN A 104 -1.48 -15.11 2.20
CA GLN A 104 -0.62 -15.10 1.00
C GLN A 104 -0.19 -13.68 0.65
N THR A 105 0.46 -13.00 1.60
CA THR A 105 0.83 -11.59 1.49
C THR A 105 1.73 -11.32 0.28
N TYR A 106 2.65 -12.24 -0.07
CA TYR A 106 3.54 -12.03 -1.22
C TYR A 106 2.78 -11.96 -2.54
N GLU A 107 1.84 -12.88 -2.76
CA GLU A 107 1.01 -12.97 -3.96
C GLU A 107 0.03 -11.78 -4.01
N LEU A 108 -0.58 -11.42 -2.88
CA LEU A 108 -1.44 -10.23 -2.79
C LEU A 108 -0.65 -8.94 -3.05
N GLN A 109 0.59 -8.86 -2.58
CA GLN A 109 1.49 -7.74 -2.90
C GLN A 109 1.93 -7.75 -4.36
N ALA A 110 2.01 -8.92 -5.01
CA ALA A 110 2.28 -9.01 -6.43
C ALA A 110 1.12 -8.44 -7.26
N LEU A 111 -0.14 -8.67 -6.85
CA LEU A 111 -1.29 -7.97 -7.43
C LEU A 111 -1.16 -6.44 -7.26
N GLY A 112 -0.65 -5.99 -6.11
CA GLY A 112 -0.36 -4.59 -5.86
C GLY A 112 0.72 -4.01 -6.77
N VAL A 113 1.72 -4.82 -7.16
CA VAL A 113 2.73 -4.42 -8.17
C VAL A 113 2.08 -4.23 -9.54
N ALA A 114 1.21 -5.15 -9.97
CA ALA A 114 0.51 -5.02 -11.25
C ALA A 114 -0.41 -3.79 -11.29
N LEU A 115 -1.14 -3.50 -10.18
CA LEU A 115 -1.87 -2.24 -10.03
C LEU A 115 -0.93 -1.02 -10.13
N GLY A 116 0.24 -1.11 -9.52
CA GLY A 116 1.27 -0.08 -9.59
C GLY A 116 1.79 0.17 -11.00
N ASP A 117 1.95 -0.88 -11.81
CA ASP A 117 2.37 -0.72 -13.21
C ASP A 117 1.32 0.04 -14.03
N VAL A 118 0.02 -0.24 -13.82
CA VAL A 118 -1.07 0.54 -14.44
C VAL A 118 -1.01 2.00 -13.99
N LEU A 119 -0.82 2.27 -12.70
CA LEU A 119 -0.70 3.64 -12.19
C LEU A 119 0.53 4.36 -12.77
N ALA A 120 1.66 3.67 -12.87
CA ALA A 120 2.89 4.22 -13.40
C ALA A 120 2.74 4.64 -14.87
N GLU A 121 2.13 3.77 -15.68
CA GLU A 121 1.87 4.05 -17.10
C GLU A 121 0.89 5.21 -17.27
N GLN A 122 -0.28 5.15 -16.60
CA GLN A 122 -1.37 6.12 -16.83
C GLN A 122 -1.05 7.52 -16.31
N TYR A 123 -0.26 7.62 -15.24
CA TYR A 123 0.04 8.89 -14.58
C TYR A 123 1.51 9.34 -14.74
N GLY A 124 2.33 8.59 -15.48
CA GLY A 124 3.75 8.90 -15.69
C GLY A 124 4.56 8.89 -14.40
N LEU A 125 4.30 7.91 -13.52
CA LEU A 125 4.98 7.78 -12.23
C LEU A 125 6.21 6.88 -12.34
N GLU A 126 7.21 7.14 -11.50
CA GLU A 126 8.45 6.37 -11.48
C GLU A 126 8.50 5.42 -10.29
N TRP A 127 8.84 4.15 -10.54
CA TRP A 127 9.13 3.23 -9.44
C TRP A 127 10.42 3.62 -8.72
N VAL A 128 10.32 3.75 -7.40
CA VAL A 128 11.42 4.07 -6.49
C VAL A 128 11.42 3.13 -5.29
N VAL A 129 12.54 3.11 -4.59
CA VAL A 129 12.66 2.53 -3.26
C VAL A 129 12.51 3.63 -2.24
N VAL A 130 11.71 3.38 -1.20
CA VAL A 130 11.61 4.22 -0.01
C VAL A 130 12.14 3.40 1.16
N ASP A 131 13.12 3.94 1.88
CA ASP A 131 13.69 3.33 3.08
C ASP A 131 13.42 4.23 4.28
N ASP A 132 12.46 3.81 5.09
CA ASP A 132 11.97 4.49 6.29
C ASP A 132 12.24 3.67 7.57
N ASP A 133 11.73 4.11 8.72
CA ASP A 133 11.94 3.45 10.01
C ASP A 133 11.16 2.11 10.15
N VAL A 134 10.15 1.89 9.31
CA VAL A 134 9.37 0.65 9.23
C VAL A 134 10.06 -0.34 8.29
N GLY A 135 10.78 0.16 7.29
CA GLY A 135 11.71 -0.58 6.48
C GLY A 135 11.71 -0.17 5.02
N ARG A 136 12.29 -1.05 4.20
CA ARG A 136 12.49 -0.80 2.78
C ARG A 136 11.29 -1.24 1.96
N SER A 137 10.63 -0.28 1.32
CA SER A 137 9.46 -0.48 0.46
C SER A 137 9.68 0.02 -0.96
N ARG A 138 8.81 -0.39 -1.89
CA ARG A 138 8.78 0.10 -3.26
C ARG A 138 7.52 0.92 -3.47
N ALA A 139 7.68 2.09 -4.08
CA ALA A 139 6.63 3.08 -4.26
C ALA A 139 6.70 3.66 -5.68
N LEU A 140 5.67 4.41 -6.04
CA LEU A 140 5.62 5.23 -7.24
C LEU A 140 5.78 6.70 -6.83
N ARG A 141 6.69 7.41 -7.48
CA ARG A 141 6.96 8.82 -7.25
C ARG A 141 6.40 9.68 -8.38
N TYR A 142 5.77 10.78 -8.01
CA TYR A 142 5.37 11.82 -8.96
C TYR A 142 6.48 12.86 -9.10
N GLY A 143 7.06 12.96 -10.30
CA GLY A 143 8.16 13.90 -10.58
C GLY A 143 9.39 13.69 -9.69
N GLU A 144 10.04 14.78 -9.30
CA GLU A 144 11.24 14.77 -8.44
C GLU A 144 10.96 15.06 -6.97
N GLY A 145 9.69 15.23 -6.59
CA GLY A 145 9.27 15.57 -5.23
C GLY A 145 9.18 14.38 -4.27
N GLU A 146 8.61 14.64 -3.10
CA GLU A 146 8.36 13.64 -2.03
C GLU A 146 6.97 12.97 -2.16
N ASP A 147 6.26 13.24 -3.25
CA ASP A 147 4.91 12.74 -3.48
C ASP A 147 4.93 11.28 -3.94
N LEU A 148 4.46 10.38 -3.06
CA LEU A 148 4.59 8.93 -3.20
C LEU A 148 3.23 8.22 -3.14
N VAL A 149 3.09 7.18 -3.95
CA VAL A 149 1.98 6.20 -3.91
C VAL A 149 2.56 4.82 -3.61
N PHE A 150 1.92 4.06 -2.72
CA PHE A 150 2.42 2.77 -2.25
C PHE A 150 1.53 1.59 -2.70
N PRO A 151 1.49 1.27 -4.02
CA PRO A 151 0.53 0.32 -4.57
C PRO A 151 0.74 -1.12 -4.07
N VAL A 152 1.99 -1.49 -3.75
CA VAL A 152 2.38 -2.84 -3.33
C VAL A 152 1.50 -3.37 -2.19
N THR A 153 1.15 -2.53 -1.21
CA THR A 153 0.37 -2.99 -0.02
C THR A 153 -1.12 -2.67 -0.08
N MET A 154 -1.59 -1.97 -1.11
CA MET A 154 -2.98 -1.50 -1.16
C MET A 154 -4.00 -2.65 -1.16
N ILE A 155 -3.69 -3.72 -1.89
CA ILE A 155 -4.54 -4.90 -2.02
C ILE A 155 -4.41 -5.79 -0.78
N SER A 156 -3.18 -6.16 -0.38
CA SER A 156 -2.96 -7.09 0.74
C SER A 156 -3.60 -6.60 2.03
N LYS A 157 -3.44 -5.32 2.39
CA LYS A 157 -4.02 -4.74 3.60
C LYS A 157 -5.55 -4.85 3.65
N ARG A 158 -6.23 -4.77 2.50
CA ARG A 158 -7.70 -4.84 2.44
C ARG A 158 -8.21 -6.27 2.51
N VAL A 159 -7.52 -7.19 1.85
CA VAL A 159 -7.82 -8.63 1.93
C VAL A 159 -7.59 -9.14 3.36
N GLU A 160 -6.48 -8.76 3.99
CA GLU A 160 -6.16 -9.05 5.40
C GLU A 160 -7.24 -8.51 6.35
N ALA A 161 -7.70 -7.28 6.13
CA ALA A 161 -8.78 -6.66 6.89
C ALA A 161 -10.18 -7.21 6.56
N LYS A 162 -10.31 -8.14 5.60
CA LYS A 162 -11.59 -8.70 5.11
C LYS A 162 -12.58 -7.62 4.66
N VAL A 163 -12.06 -6.52 4.11
CA VAL A 163 -12.85 -5.40 3.59
C VAL A 163 -13.19 -5.68 2.13
N ARG A 164 -14.44 -5.42 1.72
CA ARG A 164 -14.81 -5.44 0.31
C ARG A 164 -14.35 -4.16 -0.38
N PHE A 165 -13.76 -4.28 -1.56
CA PHE A 165 -13.29 -3.17 -2.38
C PHE A 165 -13.32 -3.54 -3.86
N ARG A 166 -13.35 -2.55 -4.74
CA ARG A 166 -13.04 -2.75 -6.16
C ARG A 166 -11.61 -2.30 -6.44
N VAL A 167 -10.88 -3.02 -7.27
CA VAL A 167 -9.54 -2.62 -7.75
C VAL A 167 -9.61 -1.28 -8.46
N LEU A 168 -10.70 -1.02 -9.20
CA LEU A 168 -10.96 0.27 -9.84
C LEU A 168 -11.02 1.42 -8.83
N ASP A 169 -11.62 1.23 -7.65
CA ASP A 169 -11.69 2.27 -6.61
C ASP A 169 -10.28 2.62 -6.08
N LEU A 170 -9.37 1.63 -6.03
CA LEU A 170 -7.98 1.85 -5.63
C LEU A 170 -7.23 2.66 -6.68
N TYR A 171 -7.45 2.34 -7.95
CA TYR A 171 -6.90 3.06 -9.07
C TYR A 171 -7.39 4.52 -9.09
N GLU A 172 -8.70 4.74 -9.08
CA GLU A 172 -9.32 6.08 -9.12
C GLU A 172 -8.87 6.95 -7.95
N LYS A 173 -8.85 6.39 -6.73
CA LYS A 173 -8.38 7.11 -5.55
C LYS A 173 -6.89 7.48 -5.65
N SER A 174 -6.07 6.60 -6.22
CA SER A 174 -4.65 6.90 -6.44
C SER A 174 -4.48 8.00 -7.50
N GLY A 175 -5.28 7.98 -8.55
CA GLY A 175 -5.33 9.06 -9.55
C GLY A 175 -5.69 10.42 -8.95
N GLN A 176 -6.70 10.46 -8.06
CA GLN A 176 -7.06 11.68 -7.33
C GLN A 176 -5.90 12.23 -6.50
N ASN A 177 -5.16 11.35 -5.81
CA ASN A 177 -3.96 11.77 -5.07
C ASN A 177 -2.90 12.35 -6.03
N VAL A 178 -2.67 11.72 -7.17
CA VAL A 178 -1.71 12.21 -8.17
C VAL A 178 -2.13 13.57 -8.74
N ASP A 179 -3.42 13.78 -9.00
CA ASP A 179 -3.93 15.09 -9.43
C ASP A 179 -3.65 16.17 -8.37
N GLU A 180 -3.80 15.84 -7.09
CA GLU A 180 -3.45 16.75 -6.00
C GLU A 180 -1.95 17.04 -5.94
N PHE A 181 -1.10 16.05 -6.21
CA PHE A 181 0.35 16.22 -6.31
C PHE A 181 0.69 17.22 -7.43
N SER A 182 0.07 17.04 -8.60
CA SER A 182 0.25 17.94 -9.75
C SER A 182 -0.18 19.38 -9.44
N ARG A 183 -1.31 19.57 -8.75
CA ARG A 183 -1.78 20.92 -8.36
C ARG A 183 -0.82 21.59 -7.38
N ARG A 184 -0.26 20.86 -6.41
CA ARG A 184 0.73 21.39 -5.45
C ARG A 184 2.05 21.74 -6.11
N ALA A 185 2.47 20.98 -7.13
CA ALA A 185 3.71 21.21 -7.86
C ALA A 185 3.67 22.44 -8.78
N GLY A 186 2.53 23.12 -8.94
CA GLY A 186 2.41 24.41 -9.65
C GLY A 186 2.67 24.37 -11.16
N GLY A 187 2.74 23.18 -11.78
CA GLY A 187 3.16 23.01 -13.18
C GLY A 187 2.16 22.23 -14.02
N GLY A 188 1.57 22.89 -15.02
CA GLY A 188 0.60 22.31 -15.93
C GLY A 188 1.16 21.16 -16.76
N ARG A 189 0.56 19.98 -16.59
CA ARG A 189 0.45 18.97 -17.64
C ARG A 189 -0.97 18.44 -17.58
N ARG A 190 -1.79 18.76 -18.59
CA ARG A 190 -3.12 18.17 -18.75
C ARG A 190 -2.95 16.66 -18.89
N ILE A 191 -3.54 15.89 -17.99
CA ILE A 191 -3.71 14.45 -18.14
C ILE A 191 -4.72 14.24 -19.30
N PRO A 192 -4.42 13.40 -20.30
CA PRO A 192 -5.41 13.08 -21.33
C PRO A 192 -6.56 12.27 -20.70
N LEU A 193 -7.79 12.69 -21.00
CA LEU A 193 -9.02 11.96 -20.71
C LEU A 193 -9.13 10.70 -21.54
#